data_AF-A0A522X616-F1
#
_entry.id   AF-A0A522X616-F1
#
_cell.length_a   1.000
_cell.length_b   1.000
_cell.length_c   1.000
_cell.angle_alpha   90.00
_cell.angle_beta   90.00
_cell.angle_gamma   90.00
#
_symmetry.space_group_name_H-M   'P 1'
#
loop_
_entity.id
_entity.type
_entity.pdbx_description
1 polymer ?
#
loop_
_entity_poly.entity_id
_entity_poly.type
_entity_poly.pdbx_seq_one_letter_code
_entity_poly.pdbx_strand_id
1 'polypeptide(L)'
;MTDIPHPRDNSELFGHPAAEAALLEAWNSGRLAHAWLICGPKGIGKATLAYRFARFVLAGGGEGGGLFGGAPESLEIGRDHPVFRRVSSLGHADLEAVERGWSDDKKTKLR
;
A
#
# COMPACT_ATOMS: atom_id res chain seq x y z
N MET A 1 0.71 -8.08 -25.30
CA MET A 1 0.83 -6.94 -24.35
C MET A 1 1.00 -7.54 -22.98
N THR A 2 2.13 -7.31 -22.32
CA THR A 2 2.33 -7.75 -20.94
C THR A 2 1.31 -7.00 -20.09
N ASP A 3 0.34 -7.72 -19.55
CA ASP A 3 -0.73 -7.15 -18.75
C ASP A 3 -0.10 -6.60 -17.46
N ILE A 4 -0.06 -5.27 -17.31
CA ILE A 4 0.52 -4.64 -16.12
C ILE A 4 -0.52 -4.81 -15.02
N PRO A 5 -0.22 -5.54 -13.93
CA PRO A 5 -1.20 -5.79 -12.88
C PRO A 5 -1.66 -4.46 -12.27
N HIS A 6 -2.93 -4.40 -11.90
CA HIS A 6 -3.46 -3.27 -11.15
C HIS A 6 -2.63 -3.07 -9.88
N PRO A 7 -2.40 -1.83 -9.39
CA PRO A 7 -1.60 -1.60 -8.18
C PRO A 7 -2.00 -2.45 -6.97
N ARG A 8 -3.31 -2.71 -6.80
CA ARG A 8 -3.85 -3.56 -5.73
C ARG A 8 -3.59 -5.06 -5.89
N ASP A 9 -3.22 -5.52 -7.09
CA ASP A 9 -2.93 -6.92 -7.41
C ASP A 9 -1.42 -7.16 -7.58
N ASN A 10 -0.64 -6.08 -7.65
CA ASN A 10 0.79 -6.15 -7.83
C ASN A 10 1.51 -6.40 -6.48
N SER A 11 2.29 -7.49 -6.43
CA SER A 11 3.16 -7.83 -5.28
C SER A 11 4.54 -7.20 -5.40
N GLU A 12 4.98 -6.90 -6.61
CA GLU A 12 6.31 -6.38 -6.89
C GLU A 12 6.32 -4.85 -6.85
N LEU A 13 7.39 -4.28 -6.30
CA LEU A 13 7.64 -2.84 -6.28
C LEU A 13 9.11 -2.60 -6.60
N PHE A 14 9.38 -1.66 -7.50
CA PHE A 14 10.73 -1.33 -7.94
C PHE A 14 10.99 0.17 -7.77
N GLY A 15 12.22 0.53 -7.38
CA GLY A 15 12.70 1.92 -7.41
C GLY A 15 12.29 2.84 -6.25
N HIS A 16 11.63 2.33 -5.21
CA HIS A 16 11.19 3.12 -4.03
C HIS A 16 11.93 2.82 -2.71
N PRO A 17 13.22 2.44 -2.68
CA PRO A 17 13.86 1.98 -1.43
C PRO A 17 13.86 3.04 -0.32
N ALA A 18 14.05 4.31 -0.65
CA ALA A 18 14.01 5.40 0.32
C ALA A 18 12.60 5.62 0.91
N ALA A 19 11.55 5.48 0.10
CA ALA A 19 10.18 5.63 0.57
C ALA A 19 9.73 4.43 1.40
N GLU A 20 10.13 3.21 1.01
CA GLU A 20 9.89 2.00 1.81
C GLU A 20 10.59 2.09 3.17
N ALA A 21 11.85 2.52 3.19
CA ALA A 21 12.61 2.70 4.43
C ALA A 21 11.93 3.71 5.39
N ALA A 22 11.46 4.85 4.88
CA ALA A 22 10.78 5.85 5.71
C ALA A 22 9.48 5.34 6.33
N LEU A 23 8.68 4.58 5.56
CA LEU A 23 7.45 3.96 6.06
C LEU A 23 7.74 2.85 7.08
N LEU A 24 8.76 2.04 6.83
CA LEU A 24 9.19 0.97 7.72
C LEU A 24 9.75 1.52 9.04
N GLU A 25 10.56 2.59 8.99
CA GLU A 25 11.06 3.29 10.17
C GLU A 25 9.91 3.86 11.01
N ALA A 26 8.92 4.49 10.37
CA ALA A 26 7.75 5.01 11.05
C ALA A 26 6.96 3.90 11.77
N TRP A 27 6.79 2.74 11.13
CA TRP A 27 6.19 1.56 11.75
C TRP A 27 7.01 1.04 12.93
N ASN A 28 8.30 0.80 12.73
CA ASN A 28 9.20 0.24 13.74
C ASN A 28 9.39 1.16 14.96
N SER A 29 9.25 2.47 14.78
CA SER A 29 9.28 3.44 15.88
C SER A 29 8.02 3.43 16.75
N GLY A 30 6.95 2.77 16.31
CA GLY A 30 5.63 2.84 16.95
C GLY A 30 4.93 4.19 16.79
N ARG A 31 5.43 5.08 15.91
CA ARG A 31 4.92 6.44 15.70
C ARG A 31 4.46 6.63 14.26
N LEU A 32 3.34 6.00 13.92
CA LEU A 32 2.75 6.16 12.60
C LEU A 32 1.87 7.42 12.51
N ALA A 33 2.15 8.28 11.53
CA ALA A 33 1.31 9.45 11.25
C ALA A 33 -0.11 9.01 10.83
N HIS A 34 -1.11 9.83 11.16
CA HIS A 34 -2.51 9.58 10.82
C HIS A 34 -2.78 9.60 9.30
N ALA A 35 -1.94 10.28 8.53
CA ALA A 35 -2.08 10.39 7.09
C ALA A 35 -0.71 10.49 6.42
N TRP A 36 -0.62 9.91 5.21
CA TRP A 36 0.57 9.95 4.36
C TRP A 36 0.22 10.50 2.98
N LEU A 37 1.06 11.38 2.45
CA LEU A 37 0.92 11.92 1.10
C LEU A 37 2.10 11.46 0.25
N ILE A 38 1.82 10.64 -0.77
CA ILE A 38 2.84 10.12 -1.69
C ILE A 38 2.83 10.96 -2.97
N CYS A 39 3.92 11.69 -3.22
CA CYS A 39 4.07 12.61 -4.34
C CYS A 39 5.04 12.07 -5.41
N GLY A 40 4.86 12.49 -6.67
CA GLY A 40 5.76 12.14 -7.77
C GLY A 40 5.07 12.00 -9.13
N PRO A 41 5.84 11.78 -10.22
CA PRO A 41 5.32 11.69 -11.59
C PRO A 41 4.22 10.62 -11.77
N LYS A 42 3.34 10.81 -12.76
CA LYS A 42 2.33 9.80 -13.12
C LYS A 42 3.04 8.51 -13.57
N GLY A 43 2.58 7.36 -13.09
CA GLY A 43 3.13 6.05 -13.45
C GLY A 43 4.34 5.58 -12.65
N ILE A 44 4.93 6.39 -11.76
CA ILE A 44 6.14 6.00 -11.00
C ILE A 44 5.91 4.86 -9.98
N GLY A 45 4.68 4.40 -9.75
CA GLY A 45 4.37 3.33 -8.78
C GLY A 45 3.83 3.78 -7.42
N LYS A 46 3.38 5.04 -7.29
CA LYS A 46 2.85 5.59 -6.02
C LYS A 46 1.70 4.77 -5.43
N ALA A 47 0.73 4.38 -6.25
CA ALA A 47 -0.41 3.57 -5.81
C ALA A 47 0.06 2.17 -5.39
N THR A 48 1.03 1.58 -6.09
CA THR A 48 1.60 0.28 -5.74
C THR A 48 2.29 0.34 -4.38
N LEU A 49 3.06 1.40 -4.11
CA LEU A 49 3.65 1.64 -2.79
C LEU A 49 2.57 1.79 -1.70
N ALA A 50 1.51 2.56 -1.97
CA ALA A 50 0.40 2.74 -1.03
C ALA A 50 -0.28 1.41 -0.68
N TYR A 51 -0.62 0.59 -1.68
CA TYR A 51 -1.23 -0.73 -1.45
C TYR A 51 -0.27 -1.70 -0.76
N ARG A 52 1.03 -1.69 -1.09
CA ARG A 52 2.07 -2.48 -0.40
C ARG A 52 2.10 -2.11 1.09
N PHE A 53 2.15 -0.83 1.41
CA PHE A 53 2.14 -0.36 2.79
C PHE A 53 0.84 -0.68 3.52
N ALA A 54 -0.32 -0.49 2.88
CA ALA A 54 -1.61 -0.85 3.47
C ALA A 54 -1.68 -2.35 3.80
N ARG A 55 -1.23 -3.24 2.90
CA ARG A 55 -1.17 -4.69 3.18
C ARG A 55 -0.29 -5.00 4.38
N PHE A 56 0.87 -4.35 4.47
CA PHE A 56 1.80 -4.53 5.58
C PHE A 56 1.19 -4.12 6.92
N VAL A 57 0.58 -2.94 6.99
CA VAL A 57 -0.12 -2.45 8.19
C VAL A 57 -1.26 -3.39 8.60
N LEU A 58 -2.11 -3.79 7.64
CA LEU A 58 -3.25 -4.68 7.88
C LEU A 58 -2.85 -6.12 8.21
N ALA A 59 -1.64 -6.53 7.84
CA ALA A 59 -1.04 -7.79 8.27
C ALA A 59 -0.38 -7.70 9.65
N GLY A 60 -0.47 -6.56 10.35
CA GLY A 60 0.14 -6.37 11.67
C GLY A 60 1.66 -6.19 11.63
N GLY A 61 2.20 -5.65 10.53
CA GLY A 61 3.65 -5.52 10.32
C GLY A 61 4.28 -6.74 9.66
N GLY A 62 3.46 -7.60 9.04
CA GLY A 62 3.88 -8.86 8.43
C GLY A 62 4.17 -9.96 9.44
N GLU A 63 4.70 -11.08 8.95
CA GLU A 63 5.30 -12.11 9.80
C GLU A 63 6.65 -11.55 10.29
N GLY A 64 6.66 -10.95 11.49
CA GLY A 64 7.76 -10.15 12.06
C GLY A 64 9.20 -10.68 11.83
N GLY A 65 10.15 -9.76 11.81
CA GLY A 65 11.53 -9.95 11.36
C GLY A 65 12.29 -11.06 12.08
N GLY A 66 12.51 -12.17 11.39
CA GLY A 66 13.38 -13.26 11.83
C GLY A 66 12.79 -14.21 12.86
N LEU A 67 13.50 -15.30 13.11
CA LEU A 67 13.09 -16.43 13.95
C LEU A 67 12.74 -16.07 15.41
N PHE A 68 13.10 -14.86 15.86
CA PHE A 68 12.98 -14.41 17.24
C PHE A 68 12.03 -13.21 17.43
N GLY A 69 11.24 -12.84 16.42
CA GLY A 69 10.24 -11.76 16.56
C GLY A 69 10.87 -10.36 16.60
N GLY A 70 11.88 -10.12 15.76
CA GLY A 70 12.48 -8.81 15.56
C GLY A 70 11.58 -7.85 14.78
N ALA A 71 12.03 -6.59 14.69
CA ALA A 71 11.35 -5.60 13.88
C ALA A 71 11.36 -6.02 12.40
N PRO A 72 10.26 -5.81 11.65
CA PRO A 72 10.24 -6.11 10.22
C PRO A 72 11.30 -5.31 9.46
N GLU A 73 11.89 -5.97 8.46
CA GLU A 73 12.94 -5.42 7.58
C GLU A 73 12.41 -5.05 6.18
N SER A 74 11.17 -5.42 5.87
CA SER A 74 10.54 -5.20 4.57
C SER A 74 9.03 -4.95 4.71
N LEU A 75 8.47 -4.19 3.77
CA LEU A 75 7.03 -3.99 3.63
C LEU A 75 6.37 -5.08 2.76
N GLU A 76 7.14 -6.06 2.31
CA GLU A 76 6.64 -7.11 1.43
C GLU A 76 5.66 -8.03 2.17
N ILE A 77 4.50 -8.22 1.55
CA ILE A 77 3.53 -9.23 1.93
C ILE A 77 3.33 -10.14 0.73
N GLY A 78 3.63 -11.43 0.90
CA GLY A 78 3.51 -12.43 -0.16
C GLY A 78 2.07 -12.62 -0.65
N ARG A 79 1.91 -13.05 -1.90
CA ARG A 79 0.60 -13.28 -2.55
C ARG A 79 -0.24 -14.36 -1.86
N ASP A 80 0.40 -15.27 -1.14
CA ASP A 80 -0.27 -16.32 -0.38
C ASP A 80 -0.81 -15.85 0.97
N HIS A 81 -0.39 -14.67 1.42
CA HIS A 81 -0.90 -14.11 2.67
C HIS A 81 -2.38 -13.72 2.53
N PRO A 82 -3.27 -14.08 3.48
CA PRO A 82 -4.70 -13.80 3.40
C PRO A 82 -5.02 -12.31 3.21
N VAL A 83 -4.27 -11.42 3.86
CA VAL A 83 -4.44 -9.96 3.71
C VAL A 83 -4.18 -9.52 2.27
N PHE A 84 -3.22 -10.12 1.56
CA PHE A 84 -2.96 -9.77 0.16
C PHE A 84 -4.21 -9.99 -0.68
N ARG A 85 -4.84 -11.17 -0.57
CA ARG A 85 -6.03 -11.55 -1.33
C ARG A 85 -7.24 -10.68 -0.98
N ARG A 86 -7.42 -10.32 0.30
CA ARG A 86 -8.49 -9.43 0.75
C ARG A 86 -8.30 -8.00 0.26
N VAL A 87 -7.07 -7.48 0.29
CA VAL A 87 -6.75 -6.14 -0.22
C VAL A 87 -6.92 -6.07 -1.74
N SER A 88 -6.44 -7.09 -2.46
CA SER A 88 -6.59 -7.20 -3.92
C SER A 88 -8.05 -7.18 -4.37
N SER A 89 -8.93 -7.85 -3.63
CA SER A 89 -10.38 -7.86 -3.87
C SER A 89 -11.15 -6.66 -3.30
N LEU A 90 -10.48 -5.74 -2.58
CA LEU A 90 -11.12 -4.68 -1.79
C LEU A 90 -12.13 -5.20 -0.74
N GLY A 91 -11.97 -6.45 -0.30
CA GLY A 91 -12.84 -7.10 0.70
C GLY A 91 -12.29 -7.09 2.13
N HIS A 92 -11.20 -6.36 2.40
CA HIS A 92 -10.66 -6.24 3.76
C HIS A 92 -11.50 -5.24 4.56
N ALA A 93 -12.05 -5.64 5.70
CA ALA A 93 -12.97 -4.81 6.50
C ALA A 93 -12.36 -3.45 6.91
N ASP A 94 -11.06 -3.43 7.21
CA ASP A 94 -10.34 -2.23 7.61
C ASP A 94 -9.64 -1.48 6.44
N LEU A 95 -10.02 -1.75 5.20
CA LEU A 95 -9.50 -1.04 4.02
C LEU A 95 -10.64 -0.38 3.24
N GLU A 96 -10.51 0.93 3.00
CA GLU A 96 -11.38 1.66 2.07
C GLU A 96 -10.51 2.32 0.99
N ALA A 97 -10.80 2.02 -0.28
CA ALA A 97 -10.11 2.62 -1.43
C ALA A 97 -11.05 3.61 -2.12
N VAL A 98 -10.80 4.90 -1.90
CA VAL A 98 -11.59 5.98 -2.52
C VAL A 98 -10.90 6.47 -3.78
N GLU A 99 -11.60 6.38 -4.91
CA GLU A 99 -11.16 6.92 -6.19
C GLU A 99 -12.09 8.06 -6.63
N ARG A 100 -11.59 8.94 -7.50
CA ARG A 100 -12.45 9.97 -8.08
C ARG A 100 -13.49 9.30 -8.98
N GLY A 101 -14.74 9.25 -8.53
CA GLY A 101 -15.86 8.89 -9.37
C GLY A 101 -16.04 9.88 -10.52
N TRP A 102 -16.58 9.41 -11.65
CA TRP A 102 -17.20 10.30 -12.61
C TRP A 102 -18.49 10.83 -11.98
N SER A 103 -18.56 12.14 -11.77
CA SER A 103 -19.85 12.79 -11.52
C SER A 103 -20.50 13.01 -12.88
N ASP A 104 -21.66 12.38 -13.12
CA ASP A 104 -22.49 12.67 -14.29
C ASP A 104 -23.31 13.97 -14.11
N ASP A 105 -22.96 14.76 -13.10
CA ASP A 105 -23.69 15.96 -12.80
C ASP A 105 -23.13 17.14 -13.58
N LYS A 106 -23.92 17.64 -14.54
CA LYS A 106 -23.74 18.91 -15.24
C LYS A 106 -23.60 20.14 -14.32
N LYS A 107 -23.41 19.98 -13.02
CA LYS A 107 -23.23 21.07 -12.06
C LYS A 107 -22.35 20.71 -10.87
N THR A 108 -21.05 20.49 -11.08
CA THR A 108 -20.09 21.01 -10.08
C THR A 108 -18.73 21.26 -10.70
N LYS A 109 -18.46 22.53 -11.06
CA LYS A 109 -17.09 23.01 -11.24
C LYS A 109 -16.45 23.05 -9.87
N LEU A 110 -15.45 22.19 -9.61
CA LEU A 110 -14.57 22.38 -8.47
C LEU A 110 -13.50 23.42 -8.85
N ARG A 111 -13.52 24.56 -8.15
CA ARG A 111 -12.37 25.46 -8.04
C ARG A 111 -11.25 24.77 -7.27
#